data_AF-A0A7J9YHW4-F1
#
_entry.id   AF-A0A7J9YHW4-F1
#
_cell.length_a   1.000
_cell.length_b   1.000
_cell.length_c   1.000
_cell.angle_alpha   90.00
_cell.angle_beta   90.00
_cell.angle_gamma   90.00
#
_symmetry.space_group_name_H-M   'P 1'
#
loop_
_entity.id
_entity.type
_entity.pdbx_description
1 polymer ?
#
loop_
_entity_poly.entity_id
_entity_poly.type
_entity_poly.pdbx_seq_one_letter_code
_entity_poly.pdbx_strand_id
1 'polypeptide(L)'
;MWSIEEIDDDRNPFGKAKDGLVVISPQAPCEMVADIARHEWMHLQQRRHHDSPKAYYGGQERVELIADCGSMLLGSTVTPYLDPERHAYIGQCQPGDYAEARRLIDWPGWRADAQP
;
A
#
# COMPACT_ATOMS: atom_id res chain seq x y z
N MET A 1 -7.73 4.04 9.85
CA MET A 1 -9.01 3.35 10.14
C MET A 1 -9.13 2.22 9.13
N TRP A 2 -9.64 1.05 9.54
CA TRP A 2 -9.73 -0.14 8.71
C TRP A 2 -11.13 -0.75 8.81
N SER A 3 -11.57 -1.45 7.76
CA SER A 3 -12.85 -2.16 7.69
C SER A 3 -12.67 -3.56 7.08
N ILE A 4 -13.63 -4.45 7.37
CA ILE A 4 -13.75 -5.75 6.72
C ILE A 4 -15.01 -5.71 5.85
N GLU A 5 -14.86 -5.90 4.55
CA GLU A 5 -15.94 -5.83 3.56
C GLU A 5 -15.69 -6.87 2.46
N GLU A 6 -16.74 -7.40 1.84
CA GLU A 6 -16.59 -8.21 0.62
C GLU A 6 -15.95 -7.37 -0.50
N ILE A 7 -14.95 -7.93 -1.18
CA ILE A 7 -14.24 -7.29 -2.28
C ILE A 7 -14.51 -8.08 -3.55
N ASP A 8 -15.36 -7.54 -4.42
CA ASP A 8 -15.61 -8.04 -5.78
C ASP A 8 -14.64 -7.35 -6.76
N ASP A 9 -13.35 -7.67 -6.65
CA ASP A 9 -12.30 -7.22 -7.57
C ASP A 9 -11.29 -8.36 -7.75
N ASP A 10 -11.39 -9.06 -8.89
CA ASP A 10 -10.49 -10.17 -9.25
C ASP A 10 -9.01 -9.78 -9.24
N ARG A 11 -8.69 -8.49 -9.37
CA ARG A 11 -7.31 -8.01 -9.35
C ARG A 11 -6.78 -7.75 -7.95
N ASN A 12 -7.66 -7.47 -6.99
CA ASN A 12 -7.31 -7.15 -5.60
C ASN A 12 -8.22 -7.91 -4.62
N PRO A 13 -8.26 -9.26 -4.66
CA PRO A 13 -9.30 -10.03 -3.99
C PRO A 13 -9.22 -9.98 -2.45
N PHE A 14 -8.07 -9.57 -1.89
CA PHE A 14 -7.81 -9.66 -0.46
C PHE A 14 -7.79 -8.32 0.29
N GLY A 15 -7.54 -7.21 -0.40
CA GLY A 15 -7.53 -5.89 0.24
C GLY A 15 -7.45 -4.76 -0.76
N LYS A 16 -7.85 -3.57 -0.31
CA LYS A 16 -7.67 -2.32 -1.06
C LYS A 16 -7.72 -1.10 -0.15
N ALA A 17 -7.00 -0.06 -0.55
CA ALA A 17 -7.19 1.30 -0.06
C ALA A 17 -8.41 1.93 -0.73
N LYS A 18 -9.43 2.32 0.04
CA LYS A 18 -10.67 2.96 -0.45
C LYS A 18 -11.15 4.01 0.54
N ASP A 19 -11.50 5.21 0.05
CA ASP A 19 -12.12 6.29 0.85
C ASP A 19 -11.40 6.61 2.18
N GLY A 20 -10.06 6.58 2.18
CA GLY A 20 -9.26 6.85 3.39
C GLY A 20 -9.14 5.66 4.36
N LEU A 21 -9.69 4.50 4.00
CA LEU A 21 -9.70 3.26 4.77
C LEU A 21 -8.84 2.18 4.10
N VAL A 22 -8.31 1.30 4.94
CA VAL A 22 -7.83 -0.01 4.53
C VAL A 22 -9.01 -0.97 4.62
N VAL A 23 -9.42 -1.52 3.48
CA VAL A 23 -10.50 -2.51 3.40
C VAL A 23 -9.87 -3.88 3.20
N ILE A 24 -10.24 -4.86 4.02
CA ILE A 24 -9.74 -6.23 3.96
C ILE A 24 -10.90 -7.17 3.66
N SER A 25 -10.70 -8.08 2.71
CA SER A 25 -11.69 -9.10 2.38
C SER A 25 -11.82 -10.13 3.51
N PRO A 26 -13.04 -10.58 3.86
CA PRO A 26 -13.21 -11.70 4.79
C PRO A 26 -12.61 -13.01 4.27
N GLN A 27 -12.29 -13.10 2.98
CA GLN A 27 -11.66 -14.25 2.33
C GLN A 27 -10.13 -14.19 2.38
N ALA A 28 -9.54 -13.09 2.89
CA ALA A 28 -8.10 -12.98 3.06
C ALA A 28 -7.59 -14.03 4.06
N PRO A 29 -6.51 -14.78 3.75
CA PRO A 29 -5.89 -15.67 4.71
C PRO A 29 -5.50 -14.90 5.97
N CYS A 30 -5.85 -15.42 7.15
CA CYS A 30 -5.67 -14.71 8.42
C CYS A 30 -4.22 -14.30 8.66
N GLU A 31 -3.27 -15.15 8.25
CA GLU A 31 -1.84 -14.91 8.33
C GLU A 31 -1.36 -13.75 7.44
N MET A 32 -2.10 -13.41 6.38
CA MET A 32 -1.77 -12.34 5.45
C MET A 32 -2.42 -10.99 5.82
N VAL A 33 -3.39 -10.96 6.73
CA VAL A 33 -4.17 -9.76 7.07
C VAL A 33 -3.27 -8.59 7.47
N ALA A 34 -2.24 -8.85 8.29
CA ALA A 34 -1.33 -7.79 8.73
C ALA A 34 -0.47 -7.25 7.57
N ASP A 35 -0.06 -8.11 6.64
CA ASP A 35 0.76 -7.73 5.48
C ASP A 35 -0.07 -6.93 4.47
N ILE A 36 -1.29 -7.38 4.19
CA ILE A 36 -2.28 -6.64 3.39
C ILE A 36 -2.53 -5.27 4.00
N ALA A 37 -2.74 -5.20 5.32
CA ALA A 37 -3.03 -3.95 5.99
C ALA A 37 -1.88 -2.94 5.88
N ARG A 38 -0.63 -3.40 5.98
CA ARG A 38 0.56 -2.55 5.80
C ARG A 38 0.69 -2.05 4.36
N HIS A 39 0.46 -2.91 3.37
CA HIS A 39 0.50 -2.54 1.95
C HIS A 39 -0.53 -1.47 1.63
N GLU A 40 -1.79 -1.72 1.97
CA GLU A 40 -2.87 -0.78 1.68
C GLU A 40 -2.75 0.53 2.45
N TRP A 41 -2.19 0.48 3.66
CA TRP A 41 -1.89 1.69 4.40
C TRP A 41 -0.84 2.56 3.69
N MET A 42 0.16 1.96 3.04
CA MET A 42 1.11 2.71 2.22
C MET A 42 0.42 3.41 1.04
N HIS A 43 -0.54 2.75 0.38
CA HIS A 43 -1.34 3.42 -0.65
C HIS A 43 -2.15 4.60 -0.11
N LEU A 44 -2.66 4.51 1.11
CA LEU A 44 -3.31 5.67 1.74
C LEU A 44 -2.31 6.81 1.96
N GLN A 45 -1.09 6.53 2.40
CA GLN A 45 -0.08 7.57 2.57
C GLN A 45 0.31 8.21 1.24
N GLN A 46 0.48 7.40 0.19
CA GLN A 46 0.73 7.91 -1.15
C GLN A 46 -0.38 8.86 -1.62
N ARG A 47 -1.66 8.47 -1.47
CA ARG A 47 -2.82 9.29 -1.90
C ARG A 47 -3.03 10.55 -1.07
N ARG A 48 -2.63 10.53 0.20
CA ARG A 48 -2.68 11.70 1.07
C ARG A 48 -1.53 12.67 0.79
N HIS A 49 -0.36 12.14 0.43
CA HIS A 49 0.82 12.95 0.13
C HIS A 49 0.82 13.51 -1.30
N HIS A 50 0.27 12.75 -2.24
CA HIS A 50 0.25 13.07 -3.66
C HIS A 50 -1.18 13.01 -4.21
N ASP A 51 -1.64 14.08 -4.86
CA ASP A 51 -2.98 14.13 -5.46
C ASP A 51 -3.21 13.04 -6.52
N SER A 52 -2.14 12.61 -7.20
CA SER A 52 -2.14 11.48 -8.13
C SER A 52 -0.84 10.69 -8.02
N PRO A 53 -0.79 9.63 -7.20
CA PRO A 53 0.40 8.81 -7.03
C PRO A 53 0.91 8.23 -8.36
N LYS A 54 -0.01 7.76 -9.22
CA LYS A 54 0.34 7.20 -10.53
C LYS A 54 1.05 8.21 -11.43
N ALA A 55 0.58 9.46 -11.47
CA ALA A 55 1.23 10.51 -12.25
C ALA A 55 2.58 10.90 -11.65
N TYR A 56 2.65 11.04 -10.33
CA TYR A 56 3.88 11.40 -9.62
C TYR A 56 4.99 10.35 -9.79
N TYR A 57 4.66 9.07 -9.67
CA TYR A 57 5.63 7.98 -9.78
C TYR A 57 5.83 7.47 -11.21
N GLY A 58 5.10 7.99 -12.19
CA GLY A 58 5.24 7.60 -13.60
C GLY A 58 4.60 6.26 -14.00
N GLY A 59 3.73 5.69 -13.18
CA GLY A 59 3.05 4.43 -13.50
C GLY A 59 2.45 3.71 -12.29
N GLN A 60 1.54 2.77 -12.52
CA GLN A 60 0.94 1.97 -11.44
C GLN A 60 1.98 1.02 -10.82
N GLU A 61 2.84 0.43 -11.63
CA GLU A 61 3.92 -0.46 -11.19
C GLU A 61 4.82 0.17 -10.12
N ARG A 62 5.15 1.45 -10.28
CA ARG A 62 5.98 2.18 -9.32
C ARG A 62 5.23 2.52 -8.02
N VAL A 63 3.92 2.74 -8.11
CA VAL A 63 3.03 2.94 -6.95
C VAL A 63 3.04 1.69 -6.07
N GLU A 64 2.83 0.52 -6.68
CA GLU A 64 2.83 -0.78 -6.00
C GLU A 64 4.19 -1.11 -5.40
N LEU A 65 5.27 -0.89 -6.16
CA LEU A 65 6.63 -1.14 -5.68
C LEU A 65 6.95 -0.34 -4.41
N ILE A 66 6.63 0.96 -4.38
CA ILE A 66 6.87 1.79 -3.19
C ILE A 66 5.99 1.36 -2.02
N ALA A 67 4.76 0.91 -2.29
CA ALA A 67 3.87 0.37 -1.25
C ALA A 67 4.45 -0.91 -0.63
N ASP A 68 4.96 -1.83 -1.45
CA ASP A 68 5.64 -3.04 -1.01
C ASP A 68 6.90 -2.71 -0.19
N CYS A 69 7.76 -1.81 -0.67
CA CYS A 69 8.97 -1.38 0.05
C CYS A 69 8.63 -0.77 1.42
N GLY A 70 7.58 0.05 1.49
CA GLY A 70 7.09 0.59 2.76
C GLY A 70 6.49 -0.48 3.67
N SER A 71 5.75 -1.42 3.11
CA SER A 71 5.20 -2.56 3.83
C SER A 71 6.30 -3.39 4.49
N MET A 72 7.42 -3.64 3.80
CA MET A 72 8.61 -4.29 4.38
C MET A 72 9.22 -3.48 5.53
N LEU A 73 9.35 -2.15 5.38
CA LEU A 73 9.84 -1.29 6.45
C LEU A 73 8.93 -1.30 7.70
N LEU A 74 7.65 -1.62 7.52
CA LEU A 74 6.65 -1.80 8.58
C LEU A 74 6.57 -3.26 9.09
N GLY A 75 7.46 -4.13 8.62
CA GLY A 75 7.59 -5.52 9.08
C GLY A 75 6.73 -6.52 8.33
N SER A 76 6.26 -6.21 7.11
CA SER A 76 5.60 -7.20 6.26
C SER A 76 6.59 -8.27 5.78
N THR A 77 6.15 -9.52 5.77
CA THR A 77 6.90 -10.65 5.20
C THR A 77 6.39 -11.08 3.83
N VAL A 78 5.28 -10.50 3.37
CA VAL A 78 4.66 -10.78 2.08
C VAL A 78 4.48 -9.48 1.30
N THR A 79 5.06 -9.43 0.11
CA THR A 79 5.07 -8.26 -0.78
C THR A 79 4.88 -8.73 -2.23
N PRO A 80 3.63 -8.82 -2.72
CA PRO A 80 3.31 -9.52 -3.96
C PRO A 80 4.04 -9.02 -5.20
N TYR A 81 4.39 -7.73 -5.29
CA TYR A 81 5.08 -7.15 -6.46
C TYR A 81 6.62 -7.25 -6.38
N LEU A 82 7.15 -7.60 -5.21
CA LEU A 82 8.54 -8.00 -5.02
C LEU A 82 8.73 -9.53 -5.08
N ASP A 83 7.66 -10.29 -4.89
CA ASP A 83 7.66 -11.75 -4.95
C ASP A 83 7.71 -12.22 -6.42
N PRO A 84 8.85 -12.81 -6.86
CA PRO A 84 9.02 -13.26 -8.23
C PRO A 84 8.09 -14.41 -8.62
N GLU A 85 7.45 -15.08 -7.66
CA GLU A 85 6.54 -16.21 -7.89
C GLU A 85 5.07 -15.79 -7.94
N ARG A 86 4.70 -14.60 -7.41
CA ARG A 86 3.29 -14.19 -7.24
C ARG A 86 2.81 -13.08 -8.18
N HIS A 87 3.67 -12.17 -8.64
CA HIS A 87 3.34 -11.18 -9.69
C HIS A 87 4.53 -10.89 -10.61
N ALA A 88 4.29 -10.11 -11.66
CA ALA A 88 5.34 -9.59 -12.53
C ALA A 88 6.38 -8.85 -11.69
N TYR A 89 7.50 -9.51 -11.40
CA TYR A 89 8.63 -8.97 -10.65
C TYR A 89 9.03 -7.61 -11.23
N ILE A 90 8.76 -6.53 -10.49
CA ILE A 90 9.07 -5.16 -10.92
C ILE A 90 10.52 -4.78 -10.53
N GLY A 91 11.21 -5.65 -9.78
CA GLY A 91 12.57 -5.45 -9.29
C GLY A 91 12.65 -5.51 -7.77
N GLN A 92 13.87 -5.44 -7.22
CA GLN A 92 14.08 -5.19 -5.79
C GLN A 92 13.96 -3.70 -5.48
N CYS A 93 13.45 -3.36 -4.30
CA CYS A 93 13.47 -1.99 -3.78
C CYS A 93 14.86 -1.36 -3.90
N GLN A 94 14.94 -0.24 -4.62
CA GLN A 94 16.18 0.52 -4.70
C GLN A 94 16.32 1.46 -3.50
N PRO A 95 17.51 2.01 -3.21
CA PRO A 95 17.69 2.96 -2.10
C PRO A 95 16.71 4.14 -2.14
N GLY A 96 16.37 4.64 -3.35
CA GLY A 96 15.38 5.69 -3.54
C GLY A 96 13.95 5.27 -3.17
N ASP A 97 13.59 4.00 -3.35
CA ASP A 97 12.27 3.46 -2.98
C ASP A 97 12.10 3.43 -1.47
N TYR A 98 13.12 2.94 -0.76
CA TYR A 98 13.11 2.94 0.69
C TYR A 98 13.11 4.35 1.27
N ALA A 99 13.83 5.29 0.66
CA ALA A 99 13.83 6.69 1.09
C ALA A 99 12.44 7.32 0.94
N GLU A 100 11.77 7.11 -0.19
CA GLU A 100 10.40 7.60 -0.42
C GLU A 100 9.39 6.93 0.52
N ALA A 101 9.48 5.61 0.67
CA ALA A 101 8.61 4.87 1.57
C ALA A 101 8.78 5.34 3.03
N ARG A 102 10.02 5.55 3.49
CA ARG A 102 10.30 6.12 4.83
C ARG A 102 9.68 7.50 4.98
N ARG A 103 9.83 8.36 3.97
CA ARG A 103 9.25 9.70 3.96
C ARG A 103 7.73 9.67 4.10
N LEU A 104 7.06 8.73 3.42
CA LEU A 104 5.61 8.52 3.54
C LEU A 104 5.20 7.99 4.92
N ILE A 105 6.01 7.10 5.50
CA ILE A 105 5.77 6.55 6.85
C ILE A 105 5.85 7.64 7.91
N ASP A 106 6.89 8.47 7.83
CA ASP A 106 7.16 9.53 8.81
C ASP A 106 6.25 10.76 8.59
N TRP A 107 5.57 10.82 7.45
CA TRP A 107 4.67 11.93 7.15
C TRP A 107 3.38 11.78 7.96
N PRO A 108 3.04 12.76 8.82
CA PRO A 108 1.97 12.61 9.81
C PRO A 108 0.56 12.48 9.20
N GLY A 109 0.40 12.61 7.87
CA GLY A 109 -0.81 12.21 7.15
C GLY A 109 -2.11 12.92 7.52
N TRP A 110 -2.04 13.84 8.47
CA TRP A 110 -3.16 14.53 9.06
C TRP A 110 -2.91 16.02 8.90
N ARG A 111 -3.59 16.64 7.93
CA ARG A 111 -3.81 18.08 8.01
C ARG A 111 -4.67 18.30 9.24
N ALA A 112 -4.13 18.91 10.28
CA ALA A 112 -4.88 19.36 11.45
C ALA A 112 -5.92 20.47 11.12
N ASP A 113 -6.00 20.86 9.85
CA ASP A 113 -6.72 22.04 9.38
C ASP A 113 -8.03 21.70 8.65
N ALA A 114 -8.37 20.42 8.51
CA ALA A 114 -9.68 19.99 8.00
C ALA A 114 -10.66 19.82 9.16
N GLN A 115 -11.11 20.94 9.75
CA GLN A 115 -12.34 20.99 10.54
C GLN A 115 -13.57 21.14 9.61
N PRO A 116 -14.77 20.71 10.05
CA PRO A 116 -15.96 20.53 9.21
C PRO A 116 -16.45 21.79 8.48
#